data_AF-A0A930Z6T5-F1
#
_entry.id   AF-A0A930Z6T5-F1
#
_cell.length_a   1.000
_cell.length_b   1.000
_cell.length_c   1.000
_cell.angle_alpha   90.00
_cell.angle_beta   90.00
_cell.angle_gamma   90.00
#
_symmetry.space_group_name_H-M   'P 1'
#
loop_
_entity.id
_entity.type
_entity.pdbx_description
1 polymer ?
#
loop_
_entity_poly.entity_id
_entity_poly.type
_entity_poly.pdbx_seq_one_letter_code
_entity_poly.pdbx_strand_id
1 'polypeptide(L)'
;MAVTWLDKLMGFVEQTPIVVLRFDDGEWERLNESRRGVNEFTIARPHDLFNHVKIPTPCLVQGRRGHDEELRFGLITSKAAITTLDSRIKVTRTLQILPQRTSGLLRLVTAKPHANNLKMKLQERSGFVSLSPKLSSHLIDRLASIKSNRGPMRVVAESILSPKRFHTTAELQEDAVRTALLAFGLTPHDPVRSLELVEGRETALARASIIEDSVIEHDARQIPGYDLVQSDLTGRAVFERDTEQLVVYTANRRPLEHCFGVDLIYLNVTKENLVMLQYKMLEPLRDDSGNTDWIYRPDRNLRSEIRRMQAFTARHTVGPNEYRLNPDVFYLKFVKRDALLGGSSIIIPLDHFLMVLRDPSFKGPKGGFRVSYDGLDGRYLRKGPFIDLIKAGYIGARAETTKQLRVLIEGILTNNRAVVAAIQERRTTP
;
A
#
# COMPACT_ATOMS: atom_id res chain seq x y z
N MET A 1 8.54 6.27 -24.61
CA MET A 1 7.44 6.78 -23.76
C MET A 1 7.23 5.79 -22.62
N ALA A 2 7.10 6.26 -21.38
CA ALA A 2 6.86 5.37 -20.24
C ALA A 2 5.43 4.78 -20.34
N VAL A 3 5.29 3.48 -20.09
CA VAL A 3 4.00 2.78 -20.11
C VAL A 3 3.15 3.29 -18.95
N THR A 4 1.97 3.82 -19.25
CA THR A 4 1.07 4.41 -18.23
C THR A 4 0.33 3.33 -17.43
N TRP A 5 -0.27 3.69 -16.29
CA TRP A 5 -1.15 2.77 -15.55
C TRP A 5 -2.33 2.29 -16.40
N LEU A 6 -2.79 3.14 -17.33
CA LEU A 6 -3.89 2.85 -18.25
C LEU A 6 -3.48 1.77 -19.24
N ASP A 7 -2.30 1.90 -19.87
CA ASP A 7 -1.77 0.90 -20.80
C ASP A 7 -1.62 -0.48 -20.13
N LYS A 8 -1.10 -0.48 -18.89
CA LYS A 8 -0.96 -1.71 -18.08
C LYS A 8 -2.33 -2.33 -17.78
N LEU A 9 -3.32 -1.52 -17.40
CA LEU A 9 -4.68 -2.00 -17.12
C LEU A 9 -5.36 -2.54 -18.39
N MET A 10 -5.24 -1.84 -19.52
CA MET A 10 -5.78 -2.29 -20.81
C MET A 10 -5.17 -3.63 -21.23
N GLY A 11 -3.86 -3.78 -21.14
CA GLY A 11 -3.18 -5.05 -21.41
C GLY A 11 -3.63 -6.17 -20.46
N PHE A 12 -3.85 -5.85 -19.17
CA PHE A 12 -4.35 -6.82 -18.19
C PHE A 12 -5.76 -7.32 -18.53
N VAL A 13 -6.68 -6.41 -18.86
CA VAL A 13 -8.08 -6.78 -19.13
C VAL A 13 -8.26 -7.54 -20.45
N GLU A 14 -7.28 -7.50 -21.36
CA GLU A 14 -7.29 -8.40 -22.52
C GLU A 14 -7.01 -9.87 -22.12
N GLN A 15 -6.26 -10.11 -21.05
CA GLN A 15 -5.99 -11.46 -20.53
C GLN A 15 -7.02 -11.91 -19.50
N THR A 16 -7.58 -10.95 -18.77
CA THR A 16 -8.57 -11.16 -17.71
C THR A 16 -9.73 -10.16 -17.89
N PRO A 17 -10.70 -10.48 -18.76
CA PRO A 17 -11.79 -9.56 -19.12
C PRO A 17 -12.60 -9.06 -17.95
N ILE A 18 -13.18 -7.87 -18.11
CA ILE A 18 -14.07 -7.27 -17.10
C ILE A 18 -15.30 -8.16 -16.95
N VAL A 19 -15.75 -8.30 -15.71
CA VAL A 19 -17.01 -8.97 -15.38
C VAL A 19 -18.01 -7.96 -14.82
N VAL A 20 -19.28 -8.13 -15.16
CA VAL A 20 -20.40 -7.32 -14.67
C VAL A 20 -21.15 -8.12 -13.62
N LEU A 21 -21.19 -7.60 -12.40
CA LEU A 21 -21.97 -8.13 -11.28
C LEU A 21 -23.26 -7.32 -11.17
N ARG A 22 -24.40 -8.00 -11.14
CA ARG A 22 -25.71 -7.36 -11.00
C ARG A 22 -26.40 -7.84 -9.75
N PHE A 23 -26.95 -6.89 -9.02
CA PHE A 23 -27.71 -7.10 -7.82
C PHE A 23 -29.13 -6.63 -8.06
N ASP A 24 -30.10 -7.42 -7.61
CA ASP A 24 -31.48 -6.94 -7.51
C ASP A 24 -31.61 -5.90 -6.39
N ASP A 25 -32.77 -5.24 -6.33
CA ASP A 25 -33.02 -4.14 -5.39
C ASP A 25 -32.81 -4.58 -3.92
N GLY A 26 -33.22 -5.80 -3.57
CA GLY A 26 -33.10 -6.32 -2.21
C GLY A 26 -31.69 -6.81 -1.85
N GLU A 27 -30.92 -7.30 -2.81
CA GLU A 27 -29.49 -7.57 -2.61
C GLU A 27 -28.68 -6.28 -2.49
N TRP A 28 -29.00 -5.27 -3.30
CA TRP A 28 -28.32 -3.98 -3.26
C TRP A 28 -28.55 -3.25 -1.94
N GLU A 29 -29.78 -3.24 -1.44
CA GLU A 29 -30.12 -2.65 -0.14
C GLU A 29 -29.34 -3.31 1.00
N ARG A 30 -29.34 -4.65 1.06
CA ARG A 30 -28.56 -5.42 2.05
C ARG A 30 -27.05 -5.18 1.96
N LEU A 31 -26.51 -5.01 0.75
CA LEU A 31 -25.10 -4.65 0.57
C LEU A 31 -24.80 -3.26 1.14
N ASN A 32 -25.66 -2.28 0.89
CA ASN A 32 -25.52 -0.92 1.43
C ASN A 32 -25.63 -0.87 2.96
N GLU A 33 -26.50 -1.68 3.56
CA GLU A 33 -26.66 -1.80 5.01
C GLU A 33 -25.49 -2.53 5.69
N SER A 34 -24.66 -3.25 4.92
CA SER A 34 -23.53 -3.99 5.47
C SER A 34 -22.43 -3.05 6.00
N ARG A 35 -21.62 -3.55 6.94
CA ARG A 35 -20.56 -2.78 7.61
C ARG A 35 -19.61 -2.02 6.66
N ARG A 36 -19.32 -2.58 5.48
CA ARG A 36 -18.43 -1.97 4.48
C ARG A 36 -19.18 -1.51 3.21
N GLY A 37 -20.50 -1.59 3.23
CA GLY A 37 -21.36 -1.18 2.12
C GLY A 37 -21.04 -1.92 0.82
N VAL A 38 -21.38 -1.27 -0.29
CA VAL A 38 -21.01 -1.69 -1.65
C VAL A 38 -19.54 -1.43 -1.99
N ASN A 39 -18.75 -0.81 -1.12
CA ASN A 39 -17.31 -0.52 -1.33
C ASN A 39 -16.42 -1.76 -1.13
N GLU A 40 -16.84 -2.67 -0.25
CA GLU A 40 -16.22 -3.99 -0.07
C GLU A 40 -17.25 -4.98 0.45
N PHE A 41 -17.41 -6.10 -0.25
CA PHE A 41 -18.37 -7.12 0.12
C PHE A 41 -17.94 -8.52 -0.34
N THR A 42 -18.61 -9.53 0.19
CA THR A 42 -18.49 -10.92 -0.26
C THR A 42 -19.85 -11.46 -0.63
N ILE A 43 -19.93 -12.19 -1.74
CA ILE A 43 -21.15 -12.88 -2.15
C ILE A 43 -20.83 -14.34 -2.47
N ALA A 44 -21.82 -15.20 -2.28
CA ALA A 44 -21.78 -16.60 -2.66
C ALA A 44 -22.80 -16.87 -3.76
N ARG A 45 -22.39 -17.62 -4.78
CA ARG A 45 -23.22 -18.04 -5.91
C ARG A 45 -22.79 -19.44 -6.37
N PRO A 46 -23.63 -20.14 -7.16
CA PRO A 46 -23.27 -21.43 -7.73
C PRO A 46 -21.91 -21.39 -8.45
N HIS A 47 -21.10 -22.44 -8.28
CA HIS A 47 -19.73 -22.53 -8.81
C HIS A 47 -19.65 -22.15 -10.29
N ASP A 48 -20.62 -22.59 -11.08
CA ASP A 48 -20.67 -22.40 -12.53
C ASP A 48 -20.65 -20.93 -12.95
N LEU A 49 -21.24 -20.04 -12.15
CA LEU A 49 -21.20 -18.60 -12.42
C LEU A 49 -19.78 -18.01 -12.26
N PHE A 50 -18.93 -18.62 -11.42
CA PHE A 50 -17.59 -18.11 -11.11
C PHE A 50 -16.45 -18.99 -11.66
N ASN A 51 -16.74 -20.06 -12.38
CA ASN A 51 -15.72 -20.99 -12.91
C ASN A 51 -14.66 -20.25 -13.74
N HIS A 52 -15.09 -19.35 -14.62
CA HIS A 52 -14.20 -18.61 -15.53
C HIS A 52 -13.57 -17.35 -14.91
N VAL A 53 -13.91 -16.98 -13.67
CA VAL A 53 -13.34 -15.82 -12.99
C VAL A 53 -11.91 -16.14 -12.54
N LYS A 54 -10.93 -15.43 -13.10
CA LYS A 54 -9.54 -15.42 -12.61
C LYS A 54 -9.41 -14.40 -11.48
N ILE A 55 -8.35 -14.46 -10.68
CA ILE A 55 -8.10 -13.48 -9.61
C ILE A 55 -6.70 -12.89 -9.78
N PRO A 56 -6.54 -11.56 -9.73
CA PRO A 56 -7.60 -10.55 -9.60
C PRO A 56 -8.37 -10.33 -10.92
N THR A 57 -9.63 -9.89 -10.86
CA THR A 57 -10.43 -9.51 -12.06
C THR A 57 -11.16 -8.19 -11.83
N PRO A 58 -10.91 -7.13 -12.63
CA PRO A 58 -11.69 -5.89 -12.54
C PRO A 58 -13.16 -6.15 -12.92
N CYS A 59 -14.06 -5.45 -12.26
CA CYS A 59 -15.49 -5.66 -12.41
C CYS A 59 -16.27 -4.35 -12.44
N LEU A 60 -17.42 -4.40 -13.12
CA LEU A 60 -18.48 -3.43 -12.96
C LEU A 60 -19.51 -3.99 -11.98
N VAL A 61 -19.93 -3.17 -11.04
CA VAL A 61 -20.93 -3.53 -10.04
C VAL A 61 -22.16 -2.65 -10.27
N GLN A 62 -23.29 -3.30 -10.55
CA GLN A 62 -24.54 -2.67 -10.92
C GLN A 62 -25.61 -3.03 -9.89
N GLY A 63 -26.33 -2.02 -9.42
CA GLY A 63 -27.50 -2.17 -8.56
C GLY A 63 -28.41 -0.96 -8.65
N ARG A 64 -29.38 -0.86 -7.73
CA ARG A 64 -30.36 0.23 -7.73
C ARG A 64 -30.64 0.72 -6.33
N ARG A 65 -30.66 2.04 -6.16
CA ARG A 65 -31.09 2.72 -4.95
C ARG A 65 -32.40 3.45 -5.24
N GLY A 66 -33.51 2.88 -4.80
CA GLY A 66 -34.84 3.34 -5.20
C GLY A 66 -35.01 3.19 -6.72
N HIS A 67 -35.27 4.29 -7.43
CA HIS A 67 -35.42 4.29 -8.89
C HIS A 67 -34.11 4.56 -9.65
N ASP A 68 -33.04 4.91 -8.95
CA ASP A 68 -31.76 5.25 -9.57
C ASP A 68 -30.84 4.03 -9.70
N GLU A 69 -30.42 3.76 -10.92
CA GLU A 69 -29.37 2.79 -11.21
C GLU A 69 -28.01 3.36 -10.80
N GLU A 70 -27.24 2.55 -10.07
CA GLU A 70 -25.86 2.84 -9.69
C GLU A 70 -24.91 1.88 -10.41
N LEU A 71 -23.80 2.45 -10.91
CA LEU A 71 -22.71 1.72 -11.53
C LEU A 71 -21.39 2.10 -10.88
N ARG A 72 -20.65 1.08 -10.46
CA ARG A 72 -19.34 1.21 -9.81
C ARG A 72 -18.30 0.37 -10.52
N PHE A 73 -17.04 0.76 -10.39
CA PHE A 73 -15.89 -0.01 -10.88
C PHE A 73 -15.10 -0.53 -9.68
N GLY A 74 -14.80 -1.82 -9.67
CA GLY A 74 -14.11 -2.44 -8.54
C GLY A 74 -13.27 -3.63 -8.93
N LEU A 75 -12.82 -4.39 -7.92
CA LEU A 75 -11.91 -5.50 -8.11
C LEU A 75 -12.35 -6.75 -7.36
N ILE A 76 -12.48 -7.87 -8.08
CA ILE A 76 -12.61 -9.19 -7.47
C ILE A 76 -11.22 -9.65 -7.04
N THR A 77 -11.00 -9.77 -5.73
CA THR A 77 -9.67 -10.06 -5.14
C THR A 77 -9.53 -11.45 -4.57
N SER A 78 -10.63 -12.18 -4.38
CA SER A 78 -10.61 -13.55 -3.86
C SER A 78 -11.75 -14.36 -4.45
N LYS A 79 -11.50 -15.65 -4.66
CA LYS A 79 -12.48 -16.68 -5.01
C LYS A 79 -12.15 -17.93 -4.22
N ALA A 80 -13.12 -18.51 -3.53
CA ALA A 80 -12.96 -19.77 -2.81
C ALA A 80 -14.27 -20.55 -2.81
N ALA A 81 -14.21 -21.86 -2.98
CA ALA A 81 -15.36 -22.73 -2.68
C ALA A 81 -15.67 -22.64 -1.19
N ILE A 82 -16.94 -22.44 -0.84
CA ILE A 82 -17.39 -22.38 0.56
C ILE A 82 -18.40 -23.47 0.90
N THR A 83 -19.06 -24.02 -0.12
CA THR A 83 -19.90 -25.22 -0.03
C THR A 83 -19.57 -26.11 -1.24
N THR A 84 -20.19 -27.29 -1.31
CA THR A 84 -20.06 -28.22 -2.45
C THR A 84 -20.60 -27.63 -3.77
N LEU A 85 -21.49 -26.63 -3.70
CA LEU A 85 -22.16 -26.07 -4.87
C LEU A 85 -21.87 -24.57 -5.07
N ASP A 86 -21.37 -23.87 -4.06
CA ASP A 86 -21.20 -22.42 -4.09
C ASP A 86 -19.75 -21.96 -3.92
N SER A 87 -19.39 -21.02 -4.78
CA SER A 87 -18.15 -20.25 -4.68
C SER A 87 -18.45 -18.88 -4.06
N ARG A 88 -17.65 -18.50 -3.07
CA ARG A 88 -17.61 -17.12 -2.56
C ARG A 88 -16.59 -16.32 -3.35
N ILE A 89 -16.98 -15.12 -3.78
CA ILE A 89 -16.05 -14.09 -4.23
C ILE A 89 -15.99 -12.93 -3.23
N LYS A 90 -14.82 -12.28 -3.15
CA LYS A 90 -14.65 -11.00 -2.45
C LYS A 90 -14.41 -9.89 -3.45
N VAL A 91 -15.25 -8.87 -3.40
CA VAL A 91 -15.13 -7.64 -4.18
C VAL A 91 -14.63 -6.52 -3.27
N THR A 92 -13.66 -5.76 -3.73
CA THR A 92 -13.04 -4.66 -2.97
C THR A 92 -12.87 -3.45 -3.87
N ARG A 93 -12.69 -2.27 -3.25
CA ARG A 93 -12.37 -1.01 -3.93
C ARG A 93 -13.39 -0.69 -5.03
N THR A 94 -14.67 -0.91 -4.73
CA THR A 94 -15.77 -0.56 -5.62
C THR A 94 -16.04 0.92 -5.50
N LEU A 95 -15.58 1.68 -6.49
CA LEU A 95 -15.63 3.14 -6.50
C LEU A 95 -16.63 3.62 -7.56
N GLN A 96 -17.28 4.76 -7.28
CA GLN A 96 -18.20 5.37 -8.23
C GLN A 96 -17.45 5.83 -9.48
N ILE A 97 -18.08 5.66 -10.64
CA ILE A 97 -17.57 6.12 -11.93
C ILE A 97 -18.71 6.74 -12.73
N LEU A 98 -18.36 7.59 -13.69
CA LEU A 98 -19.26 8.10 -14.70
C LEU A 98 -19.13 7.26 -15.99
N PRO A 99 -20.21 7.03 -16.72
CA PRO A 99 -21.60 7.29 -16.34
C PRO A 99 -22.08 6.33 -15.25
N GLN A 100 -22.94 6.80 -14.35
CA GLN A 100 -23.50 5.97 -13.27
C GLN A 100 -24.58 4.99 -13.73
N ARG A 101 -24.98 5.03 -15.01
CA ARG A 101 -26.07 4.24 -15.56
C ARG A 101 -25.61 3.42 -16.76
N THR A 102 -26.22 2.26 -16.94
CA THR A 102 -25.96 1.33 -18.04
C THR A 102 -26.27 1.98 -19.39
N SER A 103 -27.33 2.79 -19.46
CA SER A 103 -27.67 3.56 -20.67
C SER A 103 -26.57 4.56 -21.06
N GLY A 104 -25.87 5.12 -20.08
CA GLY A 104 -24.71 5.97 -20.30
C GLY A 104 -23.53 5.19 -20.87
N LEU A 105 -23.25 3.97 -20.36
CA LEU A 105 -22.18 3.12 -20.90
C LEU A 105 -22.39 2.82 -22.39
N LEU A 106 -23.64 2.52 -22.77
CA LEU A 106 -24.00 2.26 -24.17
C LEU A 106 -23.81 3.49 -25.07
N ARG A 107 -23.97 4.71 -24.54
CA ARG A 107 -23.66 5.96 -25.27
C ARG A 107 -22.15 6.22 -25.34
N LEU A 108 -21.40 5.79 -24.33
CA LEU A 108 -19.96 6.01 -24.23
C LEU A 108 -19.16 5.14 -25.22
N VAL A 109 -19.59 3.89 -25.44
CA VAL A 109 -18.98 2.93 -26.36
C VAL A 109 -19.68 2.99 -27.73
N THR A 110 -19.10 3.73 -28.67
CA THR A 110 -19.71 4.02 -29.98
C THR A 110 -19.15 3.17 -31.13
N ALA A 111 -17.98 2.55 -30.95
CA ALA A 111 -17.37 1.72 -31.98
C ALA A 111 -18.25 0.48 -32.25
N LYS A 112 -18.81 0.37 -33.47
CA LYS A 112 -19.84 -0.62 -33.86
C LYS A 112 -19.62 -2.05 -33.30
N PRO A 113 -18.46 -2.71 -33.47
CA PRO A 113 -18.29 -4.08 -32.96
C PRO A 113 -18.36 -4.16 -31.43
N HIS A 114 -17.83 -3.16 -30.73
CA HIS A 114 -17.87 -3.09 -29.26
C HIS A 114 -19.24 -2.67 -28.74
N ALA A 115 -19.89 -1.70 -29.39
CA ALA A 115 -21.22 -1.21 -29.02
C ALA A 115 -22.27 -2.33 -29.08
N ASN A 116 -22.27 -3.12 -30.17
CA ASN A 116 -23.18 -4.25 -30.33
C ASN A 116 -22.91 -5.36 -29.31
N ASN A 117 -21.63 -5.71 -29.09
CA ASN A 117 -21.25 -6.72 -28.11
C ASN A 117 -21.64 -6.30 -26.68
N LEU A 118 -21.38 -5.05 -26.32
CA LEU A 118 -21.73 -4.49 -25.02
C LEU A 118 -23.25 -4.48 -24.81
N LYS A 119 -24.02 -4.04 -25.81
CA LYS A 119 -25.49 -4.05 -25.76
C LYS A 119 -26.03 -5.45 -25.51
N MET A 120 -25.56 -6.44 -26.27
CA MET A 120 -25.96 -7.84 -26.10
C MET A 120 -25.63 -8.35 -24.69
N LYS A 121 -24.41 -8.12 -24.21
CA LYS A 121 -23.96 -8.52 -22.87
C LYS A 121 -24.76 -7.84 -21.74
N LEU A 122 -25.11 -6.57 -21.93
CA LEU A 122 -25.91 -5.82 -20.96
C LEU A 122 -27.38 -6.21 -20.93
N GLN A 123 -27.90 -6.84 -21.98
CA GLN A 123 -29.27 -7.36 -22.05
C GLN A 123 -29.44 -8.77 -21.46
N GLU A 124 -28.34 -9.52 -21.27
CA GLU A 124 -28.39 -10.83 -20.60
C GLU A 124 -28.94 -10.66 -19.18
N ARG A 125 -29.97 -11.41 -18.78
CA ARG A 125 -30.59 -11.33 -17.43
C ARG A 125 -29.80 -12.02 -16.32
N SER A 126 -28.57 -12.46 -16.61
CA SER A 126 -27.71 -13.10 -15.61
C SER A 126 -27.24 -12.07 -14.56
N GLY A 127 -27.17 -12.49 -13.29
CA GLY A 127 -26.52 -11.73 -12.22
C GLY A 127 -25.01 -11.58 -12.41
N PHE A 128 -24.43 -12.31 -13.38
CA PHE A 128 -23.01 -12.32 -13.69
C PHE A 128 -22.79 -12.39 -15.21
N VAL A 129 -22.02 -11.46 -15.78
CA VAL A 129 -21.70 -11.44 -17.22
C VAL A 129 -20.22 -11.13 -17.45
N SER A 130 -19.50 -12.00 -18.17
CA SER A 130 -18.14 -11.70 -18.63
C SER A 130 -18.16 -10.94 -19.95
N LEU A 131 -17.43 -9.84 -20.04
CA LEU A 131 -17.18 -9.12 -21.29
C LEU A 131 -16.11 -9.84 -22.12
N SER A 132 -15.99 -9.49 -23.39
CA SER A 132 -14.89 -9.99 -24.24
C SER A 132 -13.58 -9.21 -23.97
N PRO A 133 -12.40 -9.80 -24.24
CA PRO A 133 -11.10 -9.13 -24.09
C PRO A 133 -11.02 -7.75 -24.73
N LYS A 134 -11.36 -7.66 -26.02
CA LYS A 134 -11.27 -6.41 -26.79
C LYS A 134 -12.33 -5.40 -26.38
N LEU A 135 -13.54 -5.84 -26.01
CA LEU A 135 -14.53 -4.94 -25.42
C LEU A 135 -14.04 -4.39 -24.07
N SER A 136 -13.41 -5.21 -23.23
CA SER A 136 -12.92 -4.78 -21.91
C SER A 136 -11.85 -3.70 -22.04
N SER A 137 -10.85 -3.94 -22.90
CA SER A 137 -9.79 -2.97 -23.19
C SER A 137 -10.35 -1.66 -23.74
N HIS A 138 -11.26 -1.73 -24.72
CA HIS A 138 -11.93 -0.55 -25.26
C HIS A 138 -12.79 0.18 -24.22
N LEU A 139 -13.49 -0.54 -23.35
CA LEU A 139 -14.31 0.07 -22.28
C LEU A 139 -13.44 0.81 -21.25
N ILE A 140 -12.28 0.26 -20.89
CA ILE A 140 -11.30 0.92 -20.02
C ILE A 140 -10.83 2.24 -20.63
N ASP A 141 -10.43 2.24 -21.91
CA ASP A 141 -10.01 3.44 -22.63
C ASP A 141 -11.10 4.53 -22.60
N ARG A 142 -12.34 4.13 -22.95
CA ARG A 142 -13.48 5.07 -22.98
C ARG A 142 -13.83 5.60 -21.59
N LEU A 143 -13.81 4.76 -20.55
CA LEU A 143 -14.06 5.22 -19.18
C LEU A 143 -12.95 6.16 -18.68
N ALA A 144 -11.68 5.87 -18.97
CA ALA A 144 -10.54 6.68 -18.57
C ALA A 144 -10.44 8.02 -19.33
N SER A 145 -11.16 8.18 -20.45
CA SER A 145 -11.31 9.46 -21.15
C SER A 145 -12.10 10.49 -20.35
N ILE A 146 -12.90 10.05 -19.37
CA ILE A 146 -13.60 10.93 -18.43
C ILE A 146 -12.67 11.25 -17.26
N LYS A 147 -12.30 12.52 -17.09
CA LYS A 147 -11.31 12.96 -16.10
C LYS A 147 -11.62 12.47 -14.68
N SER A 148 -12.89 12.54 -14.25
CA SER A 148 -13.31 12.11 -12.90
C SER A 148 -13.16 10.60 -12.63
N ASN A 149 -13.07 9.77 -13.68
CA ASN A 149 -12.90 8.33 -13.53
C ASN A 149 -11.45 7.91 -13.32
N ARG A 150 -10.48 8.77 -13.67
CA ARG A 150 -9.06 8.41 -13.66
C ARG A 150 -8.58 7.99 -12.28
N GLY A 151 -8.89 8.76 -11.24
CA GLY A 151 -8.58 8.42 -9.85
C GLY A 151 -9.14 7.04 -9.45
N PRO A 152 -10.48 6.84 -9.50
CA PRO A 152 -11.11 5.55 -9.19
C PRO A 152 -10.53 4.35 -9.96
N MET A 153 -10.32 4.49 -11.27
CA MET A 153 -9.79 3.42 -12.11
C MET A 153 -8.31 3.15 -11.83
N ARG A 154 -7.52 4.20 -11.56
CA ARG A 154 -6.11 4.08 -11.20
C ARG A 154 -5.93 3.30 -9.90
N VAL A 155 -6.78 3.51 -8.91
CA VAL A 155 -6.76 2.76 -7.63
C VAL A 155 -6.96 1.26 -7.88
N VAL A 156 -7.91 0.90 -8.73
CA VAL A 156 -8.15 -0.50 -9.13
C VAL A 156 -6.97 -1.05 -9.94
N ALA A 157 -6.42 -0.26 -10.87
CA ALA A 157 -5.24 -0.65 -11.66
C ALA A 157 -4.03 -0.94 -10.78
N GLU A 158 -3.70 -0.02 -9.86
CA GLU A 158 -2.60 -0.16 -8.92
C GLU A 158 -2.76 -1.39 -8.02
N SER A 159 -3.99 -1.75 -7.70
CA SER A 159 -4.32 -2.96 -6.93
C SER A 159 -4.08 -4.25 -7.69
N ILE A 160 -4.34 -4.25 -8.99
CA ILE A 160 -4.07 -5.38 -9.89
C ILE A 160 -2.57 -5.52 -10.12
N LEU A 161 -1.92 -4.39 -10.37
CA LEU A 161 -0.50 -4.28 -10.70
C LEU A 161 0.38 -4.29 -9.44
N SER A 162 -0.21 -4.48 -8.27
CA SER A 162 0.53 -4.53 -7.02
C SER A 162 1.54 -5.67 -7.07
N PRO A 163 2.85 -5.40 -6.91
CA PRO A 163 3.80 -6.45 -6.68
C PRO A 163 3.32 -7.33 -5.52
N LYS A 164 3.43 -8.64 -5.71
CA LYS A 164 3.04 -9.62 -4.70
C LYS A 164 4.23 -10.04 -3.86
N ARG A 165 5.44 -9.72 -4.29
CA ARG A 165 6.69 -10.28 -3.79
C ARG A 165 7.80 -9.25 -3.76
N PHE A 166 8.68 -9.32 -2.78
CA PHE A 166 9.83 -8.42 -2.67
C PHE A 166 10.86 -8.69 -3.76
N HIS A 167 10.92 -7.84 -4.77
CA HIS A 167 11.91 -7.94 -5.85
C HIS A 167 12.83 -6.71 -5.92
N THR A 168 12.26 -5.53 -5.77
CA THR A 168 12.92 -4.24 -5.98
C THR A 168 12.73 -3.33 -4.76
N THR A 169 13.18 -2.08 -4.89
CA THR A 169 13.03 -1.06 -3.84
C THR A 169 11.58 -0.57 -3.72
N ALA A 170 10.78 -0.64 -4.80
CA ALA A 170 9.38 -0.22 -4.78
C ALA A 170 8.55 -1.05 -3.78
N GLU A 171 8.81 -2.36 -3.70
CA GLU A 171 8.13 -3.23 -2.74
C GLU A 171 8.55 -2.96 -1.29
N LEU A 172 9.78 -2.52 -1.05
CA LEU A 172 10.20 -2.10 0.29
C LEU A 172 9.40 -0.87 0.75
N GLN A 173 9.19 0.09 -0.16
CA GLN A 173 8.38 1.28 0.11
C GLN A 173 6.91 0.92 0.39
N GLU A 174 6.35 -0.04 -0.35
CA GLU A 174 4.99 -0.53 -0.11
C GLU A 174 4.85 -1.20 1.27
N ASP A 175 5.82 -2.02 1.65
CA ASP A 175 5.83 -2.61 2.98
C ASP A 175 6.08 -1.57 4.09
N ALA A 176 6.83 -0.50 3.81
CA ALA A 176 7.01 0.63 4.73
C ALA A 176 5.67 1.34 5.01
N VAL A 177 4.88 1.64 3.97
CA VAL A 177 3.52 2.18 4.13
C VAL A 177 2.65 1.21 4.94
N ARG A 178 2.67 -0.09 4.62
CA ARG A 178 1.91 -1.09 5.38
C ARG A 178 2.34 -1.16 6.85
N THR A 179 3.63 -1.05 7.14
CA THR A 179 4.18 -1.04 8.49
C THR A 179 3.70 0.19 9.26
N ALA A 180 3.69 1.36 8.63
CA ALA A 180 3.14 2.58 9.21
C ALA A 180 1.65 2.45 9.56
N LEU A 181 0.83 1.92 8.64
CA LEU A 181 -0.60 1.70 8.90
C LEU A 181 -0.81 0.73 10.07
N LEU A 182 -0.08 -0.39 10.07
CA LEU A 182 -0.16 -1.37 11.15
C LEU A 182 0.27 -0.77 12.50
N ALA A 183 1.27 0.11 12.52
CA ALA A 183 1.72 0.83 13.71
C ALA A 183 0.64 1.77 14.28
N PHE A 184 -0.29 2.24 13.47
CA PHE A 184 -1.47 2.98 13.94
C PHE A 184 -2.69 2.08 14.22
N GLY A 185 -2.54 0.76 14.08
CA GLY A 185 -3.65 -0.18 14.24
C GLY A 185 -4.62 -0.19 13.07
N LEU A 186 -4.17 0.29 11.91
CA LEU A 186 -4.89 0.21 10.65
C LEU A 186 -4.33 -0.91 9.77
N THR A 187 -5.12 -1.25 8.78
CA THR A 187 -4.83 -2.15 7.68
C THR A 187 -4.88 -1.37 6.38
N PRO A 188 -4.26 -1.85 5.29
CA PRO A 188 -4.39 -1.23 3.97
C PRO A 188 -5.82 -1.13 3.44
N HIS A 189 -6.76 -1.83 4.09
CA HIS A 189 -8.18 -1.83 3.75
C HIS A 189 -9.00 -0.83 4.58
N ASP A 190 -8.41 -0.20 5.60
CA ASP A 190 -9.12 0.81 6.37
C ASP A 190 -9.28 2.09 5.55
N PRO A 191 -10.43 2.77 5.70
CA PRO A 191 -10.77 3.91 4.88
C PRO A 191 -9.84 5.10 5.13
N VAL A 192 -9.36 5.71 4.05
CA VAL A 192 -8.61 6.95 4.01
C VAL A 192 -9.60 8.11 3.97
N ARG A 193 -9.38 9.13 4.81
CA ARG A 193 -10.21 10.35 4.82
C ARG A 193 -9.86 11.28 3.67
N SER A 194 -8.58 11.47 3.40
CA SER A 194 -8.08 12.28 2.28
C SER A 194 -6.84 11.66 1.67
N LEU A 195 -6.81 11.52 0.35
CA LEU A 195 -5.69 10.99 -0.41
C LEU A 195 -5.28 11.99 -1.50
N GLU A 196 -4.09 12.54 -1.38
CA GLU A 196 -3.47 13.40 -2.38
C GLU A 196 -2.41 12.61 -3.15
N LEU A 197 -2.55 12.53 -4.47
CA LEU A 197 -1.60 11.84 -5.35
C LEU A 197 -1.01 12.84 -6.34
N VAL A 198 0.29 12.76 -6.60
CA VAL A 198 0.93 13.63 -7.61
C VAL A 198 0.80 13.00 -9.00
N GLU A 199 0.30 13.77 -9.97
CA GLU A 199 0.10 13.27 -11.33
C GLU A 199 1.43 12.81 -11.97
N GLY A 200 1.38 11.67 -12.68
CA GLY A 200 2.55 11.10 -13.36
C GLY A 200 3.59 10.46 -12.44
N ARG A 201 3.37 10.42 -11.11
CA ARG A 201 4.29 9.77 -10.15
C ARG A 201 3.67 8.52 -9.54
N GLU A 202 4.45 7.46 -9.43
CA GLU A 202 4.06 6.22 -8.77
C GLU A 202 4.21 6.38 -7.24
N THR A 203 3.27 5.82 -6.47
CA THR A 203 3.29 5.82 -5.00
C THR A 203 2.55 4.62 -4.43
N ALA A 204 3.08 4.08 -3.32
CA ALA A 204 2.44 3.02 -2.55
C ALA A 204 1.09 3.45 -1.94
N LEU A 205 0.83 4.76 -1.77
CA LEU A 205 -0.42 5.26 -1.19
C LEU A 205 -1.62 5.16 -2.13
N ALA A 206 -1.41 5.04 -3.44
CA ALA A 206 -2.49 4.89 -4.42
C ALA A 206 -3.36 3.63 -4.20
N ARG A 207 -2.94 2.74 -3.28
CA ARG A 207 -3.55 1.44 -2.99
C ARG A 207 -4.30 1.40 -1.66
N ALA A 208 -4.25 2.46 -0.85
CA ALA A 208 -5.02 2.54 0.38
C ALA A 208 -6.54 2.59 0.06
N SER A 209 -7.39 2.02 0.93
CA SER A 209 -8.85 2.02 0.71
C SER A 209 -9.40 3.44 0.84
N ILE A 210 -10.14 3.90 -0.15
CA ILE A 210 -10.59 5.30 -0.27
C ILE A 210 -12.07 5.38 0.10
N ILE A 211 -12.47 6.47 0.77
CA ILE A 211 -13.88 6.87 0.90
C ILE A 211 -14.29 7.59 -0.41
N GLU A 212 -15.51 7.33 -0.89
CA GLU A 212 -16.04 7.60 -2.26
C GLU A 212 -15.56 8.89 -2.97
N ASP A 213 -15.26 9.99 -2.25
CA ASP A 213 -14.91 11.30 -2.82
C ASP A 213 -13.50 11.83 -2.48
N SER A 214 -12.62 11.01 -1.89
CA SER A 214 -11.42 11.52 -1.19
C SER A 214 -10.11 11.54 -1.99
N VAL A 215 -10.11 11.24 -3.30
CA VAL A 215 -8.88 11.26 -4.12
C VAL A 215 -8.72 12.60 -4.84
N ILE A 216 -7.67 13.33 -4.49
CA ILE A 216 -7.28 14.57 -5.15
C ILE A 216 -5.99 14.29 -5.94
N GLU A 217 -6.08 14.35 -7.26
CA GLU A 217 -4.89 14.35 -8.13
C GLU A 217 -4.36 15.79 -8.25
N HIS A 218 -3.15 16.04 -7.75
CA HIS A 218 -2.51 17.35 -7.80
C HIS A 218 -1.57 17.43 -9.02
N ASP A 219 -1.82 18.42 -9.89
CA ASP A 219 -0.89 18.79 -10.95
C ASP A 219 0.20 19.69 -10.34
N ALA A 220 1.42 19.17 -10.24
CA ALA A 220 2.54 19.83 -9.59
C ALA A 220 3.09 21.07 -10.34
N ARG A 221 2.34 21.64 -11.30
CA ARG A 221 2.86 22.63 -12.26
C ARG A 221 2.16 23.98 -12.32
N GLN A 222 1.11 24.26 -11.53
CA GLN A 222 0.38 25.53 -11.67
C GLN A 222 0.03 26.20 -10.33
N ILE A 223 0.93 27.09 -9.87
CA ILE A 223 0.58 28.22 -8.99
C ILE A 223 0.92 29.49 -9.78
N PRO A 224 -0.05 30.36 -10.10
CA PRO A 224 0.22 31.62 -10.81
C PRO A 224 1.23 32.49 -10.03
N GLY A 225 2.36 32.81 -10.66
CA GLY A 225 3.39 33.69 -10.10
C GLY A 225 4.57 33.01 -9.40
N TYR A 226 4.60 31.68 -9.29
CA TYR A 226 5.72 30.93 -8.71
C TYR A 226 6.05 29.68 -9.54
N ASP A 227 7.28 29.58 -10.04
CA ASP A 227 7.80 28.33 -10.62
C ASP A 227 8.13 27.34 -9.50
N LEU A 228 7.41 26.22 -9.44
CA LEU A 228 7.73 25.14 -8.51
C LEU A 228 9.05 24.47 -8.96
N VAL A 229 10.16 24.77 -8.28
CA VAL A 229 11.49 24.20 -8.56
C VAL A 229 11.61 22.75 -8.03
N GLN A 230 10.62 21.89 -8.31
CA GLN A 230 10.57 20.46 -7.98
C GLN A 230 10.07 20.14 -6.55
N SER A 231 8.84 19.61 -6.44
CA SER A 231 8.39 18.86 -5.27
C SER A 231 8.89 17.41 -5.37
N ASP A 232 9.38 16.79 -4.29
CA ASP A 232 9.69 15.34 -4.24
C ASP A 232 8.55 14.50 -3.66
N LEU A 233 7.44 15.13 -3.23
CA LEU A 233 6.26 14.40 -2.78
C LEU A 233 5.67 13.56 -3.92
N THR A 234 5.28 12.33 -3.62
CA THR A 234 4.56 11.43 -4.53
C THR A 234 3.13 11.15 -4.06
N GLY A 235 2.86 11.32 -2.77
CA GLY A 235 1.50 11.31 -2.23
C GLY A 235 1.43 11.58 -0.72
N ARG A 236 0.23 11.94 -0.25
CA ARG A 236 -0.11 12.19 1.16
C ARG A 236 -1.45 11.55 1.46
N ALA A 237 -1.56 10.82 2.56
CA ALA A 237 -2.80 10.20 3.01
C ALA A 237 -3.07 10.52 4.47
N VAL A 238 -4.31 10.87 4.80
CA VAL A 238 -4.76 11.10 6.18
C VAL A 238 -5.74 10.00 6.56
N PHE A 239 -5.43 9.30 7.64
CA PHE A 239 -6.30 8.31 8.26
C PHE A 239 -6.74 8.81 9.62
N GLU A 240 -7.95 8.44 10.00
CA GLU A 240 -8.52 8.85 11.28
C GLU A 240 -9.06 7.65 12.04
N ARG A 241 -8.85 7.68 13.35
CA ARG A 241 -9.41 6.71 14.27
C ARG A 241 -9.65 7.39 15.61
N ASP A 242 -10.92 7.41 16.03
CA ASP A 242 -11.35 8.00 17.30
C ASP A 242 -10.86 9.46 17.45
N THR A 243 -9.98 9.72 18.43
CA THR A 243 -9.38 11.04 18.70
C THR A 243 -7.97 11.20 18.12
N GLU A 244 -7.52 10.28 17.28
CA GLU A 244 -6.18 10.29 16.69
C GLU A 244 -6.23 10.33 15.16
N GLN A 245 -5.20 10.93 14.58
CA GLN A 245 -4.98 10.95 13.14
C GLN A 245 -3.59 10.43 12.81
N LEU A 246 -3.48 9.74 11.68
CA LEU A 246 -2.23 9.32 11.07
C LEU A 246 -2.09 9.99 9.71
N VAL A 247 -1.03 10.76 9.54
CA VAL A 247 -0.64 11.32 8.25
C VAL A 247 0.53 10.53 7.68
N VAL A 248 0.34 9.93 6.52
CA VAL A 248 1.39 9.20 5.79
C VAL A 248 1.81 10.01 4.57
N TYR A 249 3.09 10.34 4.50
CA TYR A 249 3.73 10.96 3.35
C TYR A 249 4.52 9.91 2.59
N THR A 250 4.47 9.96 1.26
CA THR A 250 5.36 9.22 0.36
C THR A 250 6.02 10.19 -0.60
N ALA A 251 7.30 9.99 -0.88
CA ALA A 251 8.09 10.89 -1.68
C ALA A 251 9.32 10.17 -2.31
N ASN A 252 10.06 10.87 -3.17
CA ASN A 252 11.28 10.34 -3.81
C ASN A 252 12.40 10.16 -2.79
N ARG A 253 12.91 8.92 -2.69
CA ARG A 253 13.85 8.42 -1.66
C ARG A 253 15.07 9.30 -1.31
N ARG A 254 15.60 10.07 -2.26
CA ARG A 254 16.98 10.60 -2.20
C ARG A 254 17.22 11.54 -1.01
N PRO A 255 16.40 12.56 -0.71
CA PRO A 255 16.80 13.58 0.27
C PRO A 255 16.86 13.06 1.73
N LEU A 256 15.91 12.24 2.15
CA LEU A 256 15.83 11.72 3.53
C LEU A 256 16.75 10.52 3.76
N GLU A 257 16.93 9.66 2.75
CA GLU A 257 17.94 8.59 2.76
C GLU A 257 19.37 9.18 2.88
N HIS A 258 19.62 10.33 2.24
CA HIS A 258 20.88 11.06 2.42
C HIS A 258 21.03 11.66 3.83
N CYS A 259 19.94 12.04 4.48
CA CYS A 259 19.97 12.64 5.82
C CYS A 259 20.12 11.58 6.92
N PHE A 260 19.16 10.65 7.05
CA PHE A 260 19.12 9.67 8.14
C PHE A 260 19.57 8.27 7.71
N GLY A 261 19.55 7.95 6.41
CA GLY A 261 19.85 6.60 5.92
C GLY A 261 18.75 5.57 6.18
N VAL A 262 17.48 6.00 6.19
CA VAL A 262 16.31 5.19 6.55
C VAL A 262 15.24 5.20 5.45
N ASP A 263 14.41 4.16 5.41
CA ASP A 263 13.32 3.95 4.45
C ASP A 263 11.93 4.28 5.03
N LEU A 264 11.79 4.27 6.36
CA LEU A 264 10.56 4.63 7.06
C LEU A 264 10.88 5.42 8.33
N ILE A 265 10.14 6.51 8.52
CA ILE A 265 10.12 7.26 9.77
C ILE A 265 8.73 7.14 10.37
N TYR A 266 8.64 6.63 11.59
CA TYR A 266 7.41 6.58 12.37
C TYR A 266 7.54 7.47 13.60
N LEU A 267 6.77 8.56 13.61
CA LEU A 267 6.69 9.52 14.69
C LEU A 267 5.32 9.39 15.35
N ASN A 268 5.28 9.07 16.63
CA ASN A 268 4.06 9.11 17.42
C ASN A 268 4.17 10.22 18.47
N VAL A 269 3.44 11.31 18.17
CA VAL A 269 3.40 12.54 18.95
C VAL A 269 2.70 12.29 20.29
N THR A 270 1.66 11.45 20.33
CA THR A 270 0.91 11.14 21.56
C THR A 270 1.77 10.46 22.62
N LYS A 271 2.75 9.65 22.22
CA LYS A 271 3.65 8.89 23.10
C LYS A 271 5.08 9.45 23.15
N GLU A 272 5.31 10.55 22.45
CA GLU A 272 6.61 11.22 22.31
C GLU A 272 7.73 10.23 21.93
N ASN A 273 7.42 9.28 21.03
CA ASN A 273 8.36 8.28 20.56
C ASN A 273 8.55 8.33 19.04
N LEU A 274 9.78 8.02 18.64
CA LEU A 274 10.22 8.05 17.25
C LEU A 274 11.03 6.79 16.96
N VAL A 275 10.65 6.11 15.88
CA VAL A 275 11.34 4.92 15.39
C VAL A 275 11.59 5.08 13.89
N MET A 276 12.81 4.79 13.47
CA MET A 276 13.21 4.80 12.07
C MET A 276 13.67 3.42 11.63
N LEU A 277 13.17 2.97 10.47
CA LEU A 277 13.53 1.67 9.90
C LEU A 277 14.30 1.85 8.61
N GLN A 278 15.40 1.11 8.50
CA GLN A 278 16.07 0.87 7.23
C GLN A 278 15.79 -0.55 6.75
N TYR A 279 15.33 -0.68 5.52
CA TYR A 279 14.97 -1.97 4.93
C TYR A 279 16.17 -2.59 4.23
N LYS A 280 16.33 -3.91 4.38
CA LYS A 280 17.33 -4.70 3.67
C LYS A 280 16.71 -5.98 3.12
N MET A 281 17.16 -6.37 1.94
CA MET A 281 16.69 -7.59 1.29
C MET A 281 17.67 -8.73 1.56
N LEU A 282 17.15 -9.86 2.04
CA LEU A 282 17.90 -11.11 2.20
C LEU A 282 17.87 -11.85 0.87
N GLU A 283 19.04 -12.33 0.47
CA GLU A 283 19.24 -13.17 -0.70
C GLU A 283 19.21 -14.65 -0.29
N PRO A 284 18.61 -15.53 -1.10
CA PRO A 284 18.68 -16.96 -0.84
C PRO A 284 20.10 -17.47 -1.06
N LEU A 285 20.63 -18.23 -0.11
CA LEU A 285 21.85 -19.02 -0.23
C LEU A 285 21.48 -20.49 -0.11
N ARG A 286 21.60 -21.21 -1.21
CA ARG A 286 21.40 -22.66 -1.22
C ARG A 286 22.71 -23.35 -0.86
N ASP A 287 22.63 -24.35 0.01
CA ASP A 287 23.73 -25.27 0.25
C ASP A 287 23.67 -26.47 -0.71
N ASP A 288 24.73 -27.28 -0.69
CA ASP A 288 24.86 -28.48 -1.53
C ASP A 288 23.83 -29.58 -1.16
N SER A 289 23.22 -29.46 0.03
CA SER A 289 22.18 -30.38 0.53
C SER A 289 20.76 -29.99 0.10
N GLY A 290 20.62 -28.86 -0.61
CA GLY A 290 19.34 -28.34 -1.06
C GLY A 290 18.59 -27.47 -0.04
N ASN A 291 19.17 -27.22 1.15
CA ASN A 291 18.59 -26.29 2.12
C ASN A 291 18.85 -24.85 1.69
N THR A 292 17.92 -23.95 1.99
CA THR A 292 18.04 -22.52 1.66
C THR A 292 18.08 -21.68 2.93
N ASP A 293 19.24 -21.11 3.23
CA ASP A 293 19.38 -20.01 4.20
C ASP A 293 19.12 -18.68 3.49
N TRP A 294 18.80 -17.64 4.27
CA TRP A 294 18.53 -16.30 3.80
C TRP A 294 19.54 -15.33 4.39
N ILE A 295 20.36 -14.74 3.54
CA ILE A 295 21.53 -13.98 3.97
C ILE A 295 21.52 -12.55 3.45
N TYR A 296 22.07 -11.64 4.24
CA TYR A 296 22.36 -10.28 3.82
C TYR A 296 23.86 -10.02 3.95
N ARG A 297 24.48 -9.48 2.90
CA ARG A 297 25.90 -9.11 2.89
C ARG A 297 26.02 -7.57 2.98
N PRO A 298 26.49 -7.02 4.11
CA PRO A 298 26.74 -5.60 4.25
C PRO A 298 27.73 -5.07 3.21
N ASP A 299 27.37 -3.99 2.56
CA ASP A 299 28.19 -3.31 1.55
C ASP A 299 28.73 -1.96 2.08
N ARG A 300 29.43 -1.21 1.22
CA ARG A 300 29.94 0.13 1.55
C ARG A 300 28.81 1.13 1.80
N ASN A 301 27.67 0.96 1.13
CA ASN A 301 26.51 1.84 1.29
C ASN A 301 25.95 1.73 2.70
N LEU A 302 25.75 0.51 3.21
CA LEU A 302 25.26 0.31 4.57
C LEU A 302 26.22 0.89 5.62
N ARG A 303 27.53 0.78 5.43
CA ARG A 303 28.49 1.45 6.35
C ARG A 303 28.33 2.96 6.37
N SER A 304 27.96 3.58 5.24
CA SER A 304 27.66 5.01 5.20
C SER A 304 26.34 5.35 5.91
N GLU A 305 25.31 4.52 5.72
CA GLU A 305 24.00 4.67 6.38
C GLU A 305 24.14 4.55 7.89
N ILE A 306 24.84 3.53 8.40
CA ILE A 306 25.08 3.32 9.83
C ILE A 306 25.81 4.51 10.44
N ARG A 307 26.82 5.06 9.76
CA ARG A 307 27.53 6.26 10.24
C ARG A 307 26.59 7.46 10.36
N ARG A 308 25.64 7.63 9.43
CA ARG A 308 24.60 8.67 9.53
C ARG A 308 23.68 8.40 10.71
N MET A 309 23.19 7.17 10.87
CA MET A 309 22.33 6.78 12.00
C MET A 309 23.01 7.07 13.35
N GLN A 310 24.27 6.66 13.51
CA GLN A 310 25.05 6.88 14.73
C GLN A 310 25.28 8.37 15.05
N ALA A 311 25.22 9.26 14.06
CA ALA A 311 25.28 10.70 14.32
C ALA A 311 24.04 11.22 15.07
N PHE A 312 22.93 10.47 15.05
CA PHE A 312 21.67 10.82 15.70
C PHE A 312 21.34 9.96 16.94
N THR A 313 22.28 9.13 17.43
CA THR A 313 22.07 8.28 18.62
C THR A 313 22.51 8.93 19.94
N ALA A 314 22.63 10.27 19.96
CA ALA A 314 22.95 11.00 21.19
C ALA A 314 21.94 10.66 22.29
N ARG A 315 22.45 10.32 23.49
CA ARG A 315 21.62 9.92 24.62
C ARG A 315 21.22 11.15 25.43
N HIS A 316 19.93 11.42 25.50
CA HIS A 316 19.37 12.46 26.36
C HIS A 316 19.01 11.92 27.75
N THR A 317 18.92 12.84 28.71
CA THR A 317 18.47 12.56 30.08
C THR A 317 17.06 12.01 30.09
N VAL A 318 16.81 11.01 30.94
CA VAL A 318 15.49 10.37 31.08
C VAL A 318 14.55 11.32 31.80
N GLY A 319 13.44 11.68 31.16
CA GLY A 319 12.35 12.42 31.78
C GLY A 319 11.49 11.55 32.72
N PRO A 320 10.67 12.17 33.58
CA PRO A 320 9.73 11.44 34.43
C PRO A 320 8.71 10.68 33.56
N ASN A 321 8.48 9.40 33.87
CA ASN A 321 7.60 8.49 33.13
C ASN A 321 8.07 8.10 31.70
N GLU A 322 9.32 8.37 31.34
CA GLU A 322 9.91 7.90 30.08
C GLU A 322 10.49 6.47 30.18
N TYR A 323 9.62 5.49 30.40
CA TYR A 323 10.04 4.10 30.34
C TYR A 323 10.14 3.61 28.89
N ARG A 324 11.27 3.01 28.52
CA ARG A 324 11.52 2.33 27.24
C ARG A 324 12.22 1.00 27.53
N LEU A 325 11.71 -0.10 26.96
CA LEU A 325 12.40 -1.39 26.92
C LEU A 325 13.67 -1.32 26.06
N ASN A 326 13.61 -0.58 24.96
CA ASN A 326 14.78 -0.23 24.16
C ASN A 326 14.65 1.20 23.62
N PRO A 327 15.52 2.15 24.02
CA PRO A 327 15.48 3.54 23.54
C PRO A 327 16.13 3.76 22.16
N ASP A 328 16.57 2.69 21.47
CA ASP A 328 17.15 2.78 20.13
C ASP A 328 16.17 3.43 19.14
N VAL A 329 16.67 4.39 18.36
CA VAL A 329 15.87 5.07 17.31
C VAL A 329 15.85 4.24 16.04
N PHE A 330 16.96 3.57 15.71
CA PHE A 330 17.19 2.95 14.42
C PHE A 330 17.05 1.43 14.47
N TYR A 331 16.31 0.89 13.51
CA TYR A 331 16.09 -0.55 13.34
C TYR A 331 16.36 -0.96 11.90
N LEU A 332 16.87 -2.18 11.74
CA LEU A 332 17.01 -2.81 10.43
C LEU A 332 15.92 -3.85 10.27
N LYS A 333 15.12 -3.71 9.21
CA LYS A 333 14.09 -4.66 8.82
C LYS A 333 14.57 -5.46 7.62
N PHE A 334 14.69 -6.77 7.80
CA PHE A 334 15.09 -7.69 6.76
C PHE A 334 13.89 -8.42 6.18
N VAL A 335 13.77 -8.40 4.86
CA VAL A 335 12.74 -9.12 4.10
C VAL A 335 13.40 -10.09 3.13
N LYS A 336 12.80 -11.26 2.96
CA LYS A 336 13.31 -12.29 2.03
C LYS A 336 12.98 -11.90 0.59
N ARG A 337 13.96 -11.95 -0.33
CA ARG A 337 13.71 -11.80 -1.77
C ARG A 337 12.66 -12.80 -2.23
N ASP A 338 11.77 -12.38 -3.11
CA ASP A 338 10.65 -13.14 -3.67
C ASP A 338 9.59 -13.60 -2.65
N ALA A 339 9.73 -13.26 -1.37
CA ALA A 339 8.70 -13.56 -0.38
C ALA A 339 7.49 -12.65 -0.56
N LEU A 340 6.31 -13.16 -0.19
CA LEU A 340 5.07 -12.39 -0.30
C LEU A 340 5.14 -11.09 0.49
N LEU A 341 4.63 -10.00 -0.11
CA LEU A 341 4.50 -8.71 0.55
C LEU A 341 3.63 -8.83 1.81
N GLY A 342 4.09 -8.27 2.92
CA GLY A 342 3.47 -8.47 4.24
C GLY A 342 3.74 -9.84 4.86
N GLY A 343 4.57 -10.68 4.27
CA GLY A 343 5.03 -11.97 4.82
C GLY A 343 5.98 -11.82 6.02
N SER A 344 6.74 -12.89 6.31
CA SER A 344 7.69 -12.91 7.42
C SER A 344 8.86 -11.96 7.18
N SER A 345 9.02 -11.00 8.08
CA SER A 345 10.20 -10.13 8.18
C SER A 345 10.81 -10.27 9.55
N ILE A 346 12.12 -10.07 9.65
CA ILE A 346 12.81 -9.95 10.93
C ILE A 346 13.30 -8.53 11.13
N ILE A 347 13.29 -8.08 12.37
CA ILE A 347 13.64 -6.71 12.73
C ILE A 347 14.62 -6.77 13.90
N ILE A 348 15.72 -6.04 13.79
CA ILE A 348 16.71 -5.94 14.86
C ILE A 348 17.06 -4.46 15.10
N PRO A 349 17.26 -4.05 16.36
CA PRO A 349 17.80 -2.73 16.67
C PRO A 349 19.20 -2.55 16.08
N LEU A 350 19.58 -1.30 15.78
CA LEU A 350 20.91 -0.99 15.26
C LEU A 350 22.03 -1.50 16.18
N ASP A 351 21.91 -1.31 17.49
CA ASP A 351 22.92 -1.76 18.45
C ASP A 351 23.10 -3.28 18.43
N HIS A 352 21.99 -4.03 18.32
CA HIS A 352 22.04 -5.48 18.14
C HIS A 352 22.73 -5.85 16.81
N PHE A 353 22.41 -5.17 15.72
CA PHE A 353 23.10 -5.40 14.45
C PHE A 353 24.61 -5.13 14.55
N LEU A 354 25.02 -4.09 15.28
CA LEU A 354 26.45 -3.80 15.51
C LEU A 354 27.13 -4.90 16.33
N MET A 355 26.42 -5.58 17.24
CA MET A 355 26.93 -6.77 17.92
C MET A 355 27.09 -7.94 16.94
N VAL A 356 26.07 -8.19 16.11
CA VAL A 356 26.11 -9.22 15.05
C VAL A 356 27.30 -8.98 14.11
N LEU A 357 27.60 -7.72 13.75
CA LEU A 357 28.78 -7.37 12.93
C LEU A 357 30.13 -7.78 13.54
N ARG A 358 30.21 -7.92 14.87
CA ARG A 358 31.44 -8.27 15.60
C ARG A 358 31.56 -9.77 15.86
N ASP A 359 30.46 -10.51 15.75
CA ASP A 359 30.42 -11.94 16.03
C ASP A 359 31.07 -12.75 14.88
N PRO A 360 32.14 -13.52 15.16
CA PRO A 360 32.82 -14.34 14.15
C PRO A 360 31.94 -15.38 13.47
N SER A 361 30.86 -15.85 14.12
CA SER A 361 29.95 -16.86 13.55
C SER A 361 29.20 -16.34 12.31
N PHE A 362 29.11 -15.02 12.15
CA PHE A 362 28.52 -14.35 10.99
C PHE A 362 29.54 -14.06 9.87
N LYS A 363 30.78 -14.55 9.98
CA LYS A 363 31.76 -14.52 8.89
C LYS A 363 31.65 -15.80 8.06
N GLY A 364 31.60 -15.63 6.74
CA GLY A 364 31.67 -16.76 5.81
C GLY A 364 33.09 -17.34 5.71
N PRO A 365 33.26 -18.48 5.01
CA PRO A 365 34.55 -19.17 4.88
C PRO A 365 35.68 -18.30 4.32
N LYS A 366 35.35 -17.31 3.48
CA LYS A 366 36.30 -16.34 2.89
C LYS A 366 36.46 -15.06 3.72
N GLY A 367 36.05 -15.06 4.99
CA GLY A 367 36.13 -13.90 5.90
C GLY A 367 35.12 -12.77 5.65
N GLY A 368 34.31 -12.86 4.58
CA GLY A 368 33.27 -11.88 4.28
C GLY A 368 32.09 -11.98 5.26
N PHE A 369 31.59 -10.83 5.71
CA PHE A 369 30.48 -10.78 6.66
C PHE A 369 29.12 -11.09 6.00
N ARG A 370 28.27 -11.86 6.69
CA ARG A 370 26.89 -12.14 6.30
C ARG A 370 25.98 -12.20 7.53
N VAL A 371 24.87 -11.46 7.52
CA VAL A 371 23.76 -11.75 8.43
C VAL A 371 23.02 -12.96 7.87
N SER A 372 22.94 -14.04 8.64
CA SER A 372 22.18 -15.24 8.30
C SER A 372 20.89 -15.27 9.10
N TYR A 373 19.77 -15.56 8.46
CA TYR A 373 18.48 -15.72 9.13
C TYR A 373 18.54 -16.89 10.12
N ASP A 374 19.10 -18.02 9.70
CA ASP A 374 19.26 -19.19 10.56
C ASP A 374 20.28 -18.94 11.67
N GLY A 375 21.40 -18.25 11.36
CA GLY A 375 22.44 -17.91 12.35
C GLY A 375 22.00 -16.92 13.44
N LEU A 376 20.96 -16.12 13.18
CA LEU A 376 20.35 -15.30 14.23
C LEU A 376 19.65 -16.16 15.30
N ASP A 377 19.26 -17.39 14.98
CA ASP A 377 18.70 -18.38 15.91
C ASP A 377 17.57 -17.81 16.78
N GLY A 378 16.61 -17.16 16.12
CA GLY A 378 15.45 -16.55 16.79
C GLY A 378 15.73 -15.26 17.55
N ARG A 379 16.97 -14.77 17.61
CA ARG A 379 17.33 -13.49 18.25
C ARG A 379 16.99 -12.31 17.34
N TYR A 380 15.70 -12.08 17.13
CA TYR A 380 15.17 -10.94 16.37
C TYR A 380 13.70 -10.68 16.74
N LEU A 381 13.21 -9.48 16.46
CA LEU A 381 11.80 -9.16 16.55
C LEU A 381 11.07 -9.59 15.28
N ARG A 382 9.88 -10.15 15.44
CA ARG A 382 8.92 -10.33 14.34
C ARG A 382 8.06 -9.07 14.21
N LYS A 383 7.46 -8.90 13.04
CA LYS A 383 6.63 -7.72 12.70
C LYS A 383 5.55 -7.41 13.76
N GLY A 384 4.78 -8.40 14.19
CA GLY A 384 3.69 -8.22 15.18
C GLY A 384 4.20 -7.59 16.49
N PRO A 385 5.07 -8.29 17.24
CA PRO A 385 5.65 -7.75 18.47
C PRO A 385 6.30 -6.38 18.30
N PHE A 386 7.01 -6.15 17.19
CA PHE A 386 7.59 -4.84 16.90
C PHE A 386 6.54 -3.73 16.79
N ILE A 387 5.46 -3.98 16.05
CA ILE A 387 4.33 -3.04 15.92
C ILE A 387 3.69 -2.74 17.27
N ASP A 388 3.49 -3.76 18.11
CA ASP A 388 2.85 -3.59 19.41
C ASP A 388 3.74 -2.78 20.38
N LEU A 389 5.05 -3.00 20.34
CA LEU A 389 6.02 -2.23 21.13
C LEU A 389 6.08 -0.76 20.72
N ILE A 390 6.03 -0.47 19.42
CA ILE A 390 5.97 0.90 18.90
C ILE A 390 4.70 1.60 19.37
N LYS A 391 3.54 0.96 19.20
CA LYS A 391 2.23 1.49 19.59
C LYS A 391 2.17 1.87 21.06
N ALA A 392 2.69 1.00 21.91
CA ALA A 392 2.70 1.19 23.34
C ALA A 392 3.73 2.24 23.80
N GLY A 393 4.64 2.67 22.91
CA GLY A 393 5.72 3.59 23.26
C GLY A 393 6.85 2.91 24.03
N TYR A 394 6.97 1.58 24.01
CA TYR A 394 8.02 0.85 24.73
C TYR A 394 9.36 0.82 23.99
N ILE A 395 9.36 1.09 22.69
CA ILE A 395 10.59 1.21 21.90
C ILE A 395 10.63 2.52 21.12
N GLY A 396 11.83 2.94 20.76
CA GLY A 396 12.10 4.19 20.08
C GLY A 396 12.65 5.28 20.97
N ALA A 397 12.92 6.42 20.35
CA ALA A 397 13.50 7.58 20.99
C ALA A 397 12.68 8.05 22.21
N ARG A 398 13.39 8.66 23.17
CA ARG A 398 12.78 9.38 24.30
C ARG A 398 12.28 10.76 23.84
N ALA A 399 11.44 11.41 24.63
CA ALA A 399 10.72 12.62 24.24
C ALA A 399 11.65 13.75 23.80
N GLU A 400 12.76 14.00 24.51
CA GLU A 400 13.70 15.06 24.12
C GLU A 400 14.36 14.78 22.76
N THR A 401 14.82 13.54 22.55
CA THR A 401 15.36 13.09 21.25
C THR A 401 14.28 13.16 20.16
N THR A 402 13.05 12.73 20.47
CA THR A 402 11.90 12.80 19.56
C THR A 402 11.61 14.24 19.17
N LYS A 403 11.64 15.19 20.11
CA LYS A 403 11.40 16.62 19.86
C LYS A 403 12.44 17.22 18.93
N GLN A 404 13.73 16.94 19.17
CA GLN A 404 14.81 17.45 18.33
C GLN A 404 14.75 16.88 16.90
N LEU A 405 14.54 15.57 16.79
CA LEU A 405 14.41 14.91 15.48
C LEU A 405 13.12 15.31 14.76
N ARG A 406 12.03 15.61 15.48
CA ARG A 406 10.78 16.12 14.91
C ARG A 406 11.00 17.43 14.17
N VAL A 407 11.74 18.38 14.75
CA VAL A 407 12.06 19.66 14.09
C VAL A 407 12.79 19.44 12.75
N LEU A 408 13.73 18.49 12.73
CA LEU A 408 14.43 18.12 11.50
C LEU A 408 13.49 17.48 10.47
N ILE A 409 12.64 16.54 10.91
CA ILE A 409 11.66 15.87 10.06
C ILE A 409 10.67 16.88 9.46
N GLU A 410 10.12 17.78 10.28
CA GLU A 410 9.20 18.82 9.84
C GLU A 410 9.89 19.76 8.85
N GLY A 411 11.08 20.27 9.16
CA GLY A 411 11.84 21.12 8.23
C GLY A 411 12.15 20.45 6.89
N ILE A 412 12.35 19.14 6.89
CA ILE A 412 12.54 18.34 5.67
C ILE A 412 11.22 18.18 4.89
N LEU A 413 10.11 17.90 5.59
CA LEU A 413 8.78 17.75 4.99
C LEU A 413 8.27 19.08 4.40
N THR A 414 8.46 20.21 5.09
CA THR A 414 8.07 21.55 4.59
C THR A 414 8.82 21.94 3.32
N ASN A 415 10.05 21.44 3.15
CA ASN A 415 10.84 21.62 1.93
C ASN A 415 10.53 20.58 0.83
N ASN A 416 9.42 19.84 0.95
CA ASN A 416 8.91 18.88 -0.04
C ASN A 416 9.91 17.76 -0.42
N ARG A 417 10.81 17.39 0.49
CA ARG A 417 11.89 16.41 0.28
C ARG A 417 11.62 15.18 1.14
N ALA A 418 11.13 14.04 0.64
CA ALA A 418 10.88 12.94 1.61
C ALA A 418 10.97 11.48 1.17
N VAL A 419 11.06 10.65 2.22
CA VAL A 419 10.92 9.20 2.32
C VAL A 419 9.52 8.89 2.86
N VAL A 420 9.14 7.62 3.06
CA VAL A 420 7.89 7.30 3.77
C VAL A 420 7.96 7.82 5.21
N ALA A 421 7.14 8.81 5.54
CA ALA A 421 7.02 9.36 6.89
C ALA A 421 5.59 9.18 7.39
N ALA A 422 5.43 8.66 8.60
CA ALA A 422 4.15 8.41 9.23
C ALA A 422 4.11 9.17 10.55
N ILE A 423 3.20 10.14 10.66
CA ILE A 423 3.04 11.00 11.82
C ILE A 423 1.68 10.71 12.45
N GLN A 424 1.71 10.16 13.66
CA GLN A 424 0.53 9.96 14.50
C GLN A 424 0.42 11.10 15.50
N GLU A 425 -0.74 11.73 15.57
CA GLU A 425 -1.02 12.82 16.51
C GLU A 425 -2.47 12.81 16.99
N ARG A 426 -2.73 13.49 18.11
CA ARG A 426 -4.10 13.74 18.55
C ARG A 426 -4.76 14.69 17.56
N ARG A 427 -6.01 14.37 17.22
CA ARG A 427 -6.83 15.25 16.39
C ARG A 427 -7.04 16.57 17.14
N THR A 428 -6.55 17.66 16.56
CA THR A 428 -7.02 19.00 16.91
C THR A 428 -8.42 19.14 16.35
N THR A 429 -9.42 19.24 17.22
CA THR A 429 -10.79 19.57 16.81
C THR A 429 -10.75 20.93 16.11
N PRO A 430 -11.34 21.07 14.90
CA PRO A 430 -11.44 22.37 14.24
C PRO A 430 -12.30 23.35 15.06
#